data_AF-A9PF89-F1
#
_entry.id   AF-A9PF89-F1
#
_cell.length_a   1.000
_cell.length_b   1.000
_cell.length_c   1.000
_cell.angle_alpha   90.00
_cell.angle_beta   90.00
_cell.angle_gamma   90.00
#
_symmetry.space_group_name_H-M   'P 1'
#
loop_
_entity.id
_entity.type
_entity.pdbx_description
1 polymer ?
#
loop_
_entity_poly.entity_id
_entity_poly.type
_entity_poly.pdbx_seq_one_letter_code
_entity_poly.pdbx_strand_id
1 'polypeptide(L)'
;MGNKEALERGMVTTKDNYTSKEIWTGRTPRVWGEPWRFLQPTTEINGSLVASHRKMDRRWWRAQAIRYLMRFQTPYMCGLMNVARNAAFGKEVAKMFLTSLGKEWPKDFGNKRRSDIEEFVWSNHRPWIPRPLLSMHVRMGDKACEMKVVEFEGYMHLAERIRQRFPQLKSVWLSTEMQEVINKSKLYTNWNFYYTNVTRQVGNATMAAYEASLGRKTSTNYPLVNFLMAAEADFFVGALGSTWCFLIDGMRNTGGKVMAGYLSVNKDRFW
;
A
#
# COMPACT_ATOMS: atom_id res chain seq x y z
N MET A 1 17.24 -7.74 27.29
CA MET A 1 18.65 -7.80 26.86
C MET A 1 19.33 -8.93 27.62
N GLY A 2 19.23 -10.17 27.14
CA GLY A 2 19.43 -11.34 28.00
C GLY A 2 20.30 -12.45 27.41
N ASN A 3 21.34 -12.14 26.62
CA ASN A 3 22.31 -13.19 26.24
C ASN A 3 23.69 -12.60 25.87
N LYS A 4 24.50 -12.27 26.89
CA LYS A 4 25.89 -11.79 26.70
C LYS A 4 26.75 -12.82 25.94
N GLU A 5 26.58 -14.09 26.25
CA GLU A 5 27.33 -15.19 25.66
C GLU A 5 27.09 -15.31 24.14
N ALA A 6 25.84 -15.12 23.69
CA ALA A 6 25.53 -15.11 22.25
C ALA A 6 26.12 -13.90 21.51
N LEU A 7 26.26 -12.76 22.19
CA LEU A 7 26.90 -11.55 21.65
C LEU A 7 28.42 -11.74 21.54
N GLU A 8 29.04 -12.26 22.59
CA GLU A 8 30.48 -12.54 22.66
C GLU A 8 30.91 -13.62 21.66
N ARG A 9 30.06 -14.62 21.41
CA ARG A 9 30.28 -15.65 20.38
C ARG A 9 29.94 -15.20 18.96
N GLY A 10 29.46 -13.96 18.77
CA GLY A 10 29.08 -13.42 17.46
C GLY A 10 27.85 -14.05 16.83
N MET A 11 27.04 -14.80 17.59
CA MET A 11 25.76 -15.36 17.11
C MET A 11 24.69 -14.27 16.97
N VAL A 12 24.74 -13.26 17.84
CA VAL A 12 23.87 -12.08 17.78
C VAL A 12 24.75 -10.84 17.62
N THR A 13 24.49 -10.07 16.57
CA THR A 13 25.19 -8.83 16.26
C THR A 13 24.31 -7.61 16.54
N THR A 14 24.92 -6.52 17.02
CA THR A 14 24.29 -5.21 17.14
C THR A 14 24.66 -4.32 15.95
N LYS A 15 24.11 -3.10 15.91
CA LYS A 15 24.47 -2.09 14.91
C LYS A 15 25.98 -1.80 14.90
N ASP A 16 26.62 -1.85 16.06
CA ASP A 16 28.03 -1.50 16.24
C ASP A 16 28.98 -2.52 15.61
N ASN A 17 28.49 -3.74 15.33
CA ASN A 17 29.23 -4.76 14.59
C ASN A 17 29.32 -4.46 13.08
N TYR A 18 28.64 -3.42 12.59
CA TYR A 18 28.59 -3.11 11.15
C TYR A 18 28.97 -1.66 10.89
N THR A 19 29.77 -1.45 9.86
CA THR A 19 30.03 -0.12 9.33
C THR A 19 28.75 0.45 8.71
N SER A 20 28.63 1.79 8.68
CA SER A 20 27.55 2.45 7.95
C SER A 20 27.48 2.01 6.48
N LYS A 21 28.63 1.73 5.87
CA LYS A 21 28.71 1.22 4.49
C LYS A 21 28.07 -0.17 4.37
N GLU A 22 28.31 -1.08 5.31
CA GLU A 22 27.71 -2.42 5.30
C GLU A 22 26.19 -2.35 5.53
N ILE A 23 25.72 -1.51 6.45
CA ILE A 23 24.29 -1.35 6.74
C ILE A 23 23.54 -0.82 5.51
N TRP A 24 24.06 0.22 4.87
CA TRP A 24 23.34 0.91 3.78
C TRP A 24 23.64 0.34 2.40
N THR A 25 24.86 -0.14 2.20
CA THR A 25 25.38 -0.53 0.88
C THR A 25 26.07 -1.89 0.85
N GLY A 26 25.95 -2.68 1.92
CA GLY A 26 26.51 -4.02 2.02
C GLY A 26 26.01 -4.98 0.94
N ARG A 27 26.67 -6.13 0.90
CA ARG A 27 26.33 -7.19 -0.05
C ARG A 27 25.01 -7.83 0.35
N THR A 28 24.15 -7.98 -0.63
CA THR A 28 22.84 -8.59 -0.45
C THR A 28 22.98 -10.12 -0.29
N PRO A 29 22.30 -10.76 0.67
CA PRO A 29 22.38 -12.21 0.88
C PRO A 29 22.01 -13.01 -0.38
N ARG A 30 22.75 -14.10 -0.64
CA ARG A 30 22.59 -14.98 -1.81
C ARG A 30 22.44 -16.46 -1.47
N VAL A 31 22.33 -16.80 -0.18
CA VAL A 31 22.18 -18.19 0.29
C VAL A 31 20.96 -18.87 -0.35
N TRP A 32 19.92 -18.09 -0.64
CA TRP A 32 18.70 -18.56 -1.32
C TRP A 32 18.68 -18.26 -2.84
N GLY A 33 19.84 -18.09 -3.45
CA GLY A 33 19.98 -17.76 -4.87
C GLY A 33 19.69 -16.29 -5.18
N GLU A 34 19.18 -16.04 -6.39
CA GLU A 34 18.95 -14.70 -6.94
C GLU A 34 17.51 -14.52 -7.48
N PRO A 35 16.47 -14.72 -6.65
CA PRO A 35 15.06 -14.72 -7.09
C PRO A 35 14.64 -13.42 -7.80
N TRP A 36 15.26 -12.29 -7.47
CA TRP A 36 15.03 -10.99 -8.12
C TRP A 36 15.39 -10.97 -9.60
N ARG A 37 16.19 -11.91 -10.12
CA ARG A 37 16.50 -12.02 -11.56
C ARG A 37 15.33 -12.56 -12.38
N PHE A 38 14.43 -13.31 -11.73
CA PHE A 38 13.29 -13.96 -12.38
C PHE A 38 11.98 -13.20 -12.15
N LEU A 39 11.99 -12.19 -11.27
CA LEU A 39 10.84 -11.31 -11.11
C LEU A 39 10.68 -10.45 -12.34
N GLN A 40 9.53 -10.58 -12.99
CA GLN A 40 9.09 -9.66 -14.02
C GLN A 40 8.47 -8.44 -13.36
N PRO A 41 9.09 -7.25 -13.42
CA PRO A 41 8.48 -6.05 -12.88
C PRO A 41 7.30 -5.66 -13.77
N THR A 42 6.14 -5.47 -13.18
CA THR A 42 4.95 -4.96 -13.89
C THR A 42 4.80 -3.45 -13.72
N THR A 43 5.92 -2.74 -13.60
CA THR A 43 5.92 -1.29 -13.44
C THR A 43 5.84 -0.65 -14.83
N GLU A 44 4.94 0.29 -15.02
CA GLU A 44 4.80 1.03 -16.27
C GLU A 44 5.11 2.52 -16.06
N ILE A 45 5.84 3.12 -16.99
CA ILE A 45 6.12 4.55 -17.04
C ILE A 45 5.88 5.03 -18.47
N ASN A 46 5.06 6.07 -18.66
CA ASN A 46 4.75 6.64 -19.97
C ASN A 46 4.34 5.58 -21.03
N GLY A 47 3.53 4.58 -20.64
CA GLY A 47 3.08 3.52 -21.57
C GLY A 47 4.10 2.41 -21.82
N SER A 48 5.31 2.50 -21.28
CA SER A 48 6.37 1.50 -21.45
C SER A 48 6.55 0.67 -20.18
N LEU A 49 6.56 -0.65 -20.34
CA LEU A 49 6.86 -1.56 -19.24
C LEU A 49 8.35 -1.53 -18.89
N VAL A 50 8.64 -1.43 -17.60
CA VAL A 50 9.99 -1.41 -17.06
C VAL A 50 10.48 -2.84 -16.87
N ALA A 51 11.42 -3.28 -17.70
CA ALA A 51 11.97 -4.63 -17.63
C ALA A 51 12.86 -4.87 -16.41
N SER A 52 13.48 -3.83 -15.84
CA SER A 52 14.35 -3.96 -14.67
C SER A 52 14.46 -2.64 -13.91
N HIS A 53 14.62 -2.73 -12.60
CA HIS A 53 14.96 -1.60 -11.73
C HIS A 53 16.39 -1.78 -11.21
N ARG A 54 17.10 -0.67 -10.99
CA ARG A 54 18.41 -0.71 -10.34
C ARG A 54 18.28 -1.30 -8.92
N LYS A 55 19.24 -2.13 -8.51
CA LYS A 55 19.26 -2.78 -7.19
C LYS A 55 17.98 -3.58 -6.86
N MET A 56 17.46 -4.32 -7.85
CA MET A 56 16.36 -5.27 -7.70
C MET A 56 16.58 -6.26 -6.55
N ASP A 57 17.82 -6.66 -6.30
CA ASP A 57 18.25 -7.48 -5.17
C ASP A 57 17.86 -6.86 -3.82
N ARG A 58 18.22 -5.59 -3.60
CA ARG A 58 17.89 -4.87 -2.36
C ARG A 58 16.39 -4.63 -2.22
N ARG A 59 15.70 -4.31 -3.32
CA ARG A 59 14.24 -4.14 -3.33
C ARG A 59 13.54 -5.41 -2.89
N TRP A 60 13.96 -6.53 -3.45
CA TRP A 60 13.40 -7.82 -3.09
C TRP A 60 13.61 -8.14 -1.61
N TRP A 61 14.84 -8.04 -1.11
CA TRP A 61 15.15 -8.34 0.29
C TRP A 61 14.43 -7.42 1.28
N ARG A 62 14.35 -6.13 1.00
CA ARG A 62 13.60 -5.18 1.83
C ARG A 62 12.12 -5.53 1.86
N ALA A 63 11.53 -5.89 0.72
CA ALA A 63 10.13 -6.32 0.67
C ALA A 63 9.87 -7.56 1.54
N GLN A 64 10.76 -8.56 1.49
CA GLN A 64 10.65 -9.75 2.36
C GLN A 64 10.74 -9.39 3.84
N ALA A 65 11.68 -8.52 4.21
CA ALA A 65 11.84 -8.07 5.59
C ALA A 65 10.61 -7.29 6.09
N ILE A 66 10.08 -6.37 5.29
CA ILE A 66 8.87 -5.63 5.65
C ILE A 66 7.69 -6.59 5.79
N ARG A 67 7.52 -7.53 4.85
CA ARG A 67 6.47 -8.55 4.95
C ARG A 67 6.60 -9.38 6.22
N TYR A 68 7.83 -9.72 6.63
CA TYR A 68 8.09 -10.39 7.90
C TYR A 68 7.59 -9.54 9.07
N LEU A 69 8.01 -8.27 9.14
CA LEU A 69 7.67 -7.37 10.24
C LEU A 69 6.17 -7.07 10.32
N MET A 70 5.48 -7.09 9.19
CA MET A 70 4.05 -6.75 9.07
C MET A 70 3.12 -7.98 9.13
N ARG A 71 3.62 -9.18 9.41
CA ARG A 71 2.85 -10.44 9.28
C ARG A 71 1.66 -10.57 10.24
N PHE A 72 1.81 -10.08 11.46
CA PHE A 72 0.78 -10.23 12.50
C PHE A 72 0.10 -8.89 12.75
N GLN A 73 -1.18 -8.79 12.36
CA GLN A 73 -1.99 -7.66 12.73
C GLN A 73 -2.29 -7.78 14.23
N THR A 74 -1.71 -6.87 15.02
CA THR A 74 -2.05 -6.74 16.44
C THR A 74 -3.50 -6.30 16.59
N PRO A 75 -4.15 -6.53 17.75
CA PRO A 75 -5.48 -5.98 18.02
C PRO A 75 -5.56 -4.47 17.77
N TYR A 76 -4.46 -3.75 18.03
CA TYR A 76 -4.32 -2.34 17.72
C TYR A 76 -4.42 -2.04 16.22
N MET A 77 -3.69 -2.79 15.37
CA MET A 77 -3.75 -2.62 13.93
C MET A 77 -5.13 -2.95 13.37
N CYS A 78 -5.74 -4.05 13.84
CA CYS A 78 -7.10 -4.43 13.45
C CYS A 78 -8.09 -3.32 13.81
N GLY A 79 -7.99 -2.76 15.02
CA GLY A 79 -8.80 -1.63 15.46
C GLY A 79 -8.62 -0.40 14.56
N LEU A 80 -7.38 -0.01 14.26
CA LEU A 80 -7.09 1.12 13.36
C LEU A 80 -7.71 0.92 11.97
N MET A 81 -7.51 -0.26 11.38
CA MET A 81 -8.02 -0.55 10.04
C MET A 81 -9.54 -0.64 10.02
N ASN A 82 -10.17 -1.23 11.04
CA ASN A 82 -11.62 -1.33 11.13
C ASN A 82 -12.27 0.06 11.26
N VAL A 83 -11.70 0.95 12.08
CA VAL A 83 -12.17 2.34 12.19
C VAL A 83 -12.05 3.05 10.84
N ALA A 84 -10.89 2.95 10.19
CA ALA A 84 -10.66 3.60 8.90
C ALA A 84 -11.60 3.08 7.80
N ARG A 85 -11.75 1.75 7.70
CA ARG A 85 -12.63 1.12 6.71
C ARG A 85 -14.11 1.42 6.98
N ASN A 86 -14.55 1.39 8.23
CA ASN A 86 -15.93 1.71 8.56
C ASN A 86 -16.25 3.19 8.27
N ALA A 87 -15.33 4.10 8.62
CA ALA A 87 -15.50 5.52 8.32
C ALA A 87 -15.54 5.80 6.81
N ALA A 88 -14.70 5.14 6.02
CA ALA A 88 -14.64 5.33 4.57
C ALA A 88 -15.75 4.59 3.82
N PHE A 89 -15.99 3.32 4.15
CA PHE A 89 -16.76 2.40 3.33
C PHE A 89 -17.99 1.82 4.03
N GLY A 90 -18.19 2.05 5.33
CA GLY A 90 -19.18 1.32 6.14
C GLY A 90 -20.57 1.31 5.51
N LYS A 91 -21.04 2.46 5.00
CA LYS A 91 -22.33 2.57 4.31
C LYS A 91 -22.38 1.80 3.00
N GLU A 92 -21.32 1.85 2.20
CA GLU A 92 -21.25 1.16 0.90
C GLU A 92 -21.14 -0.35 1.09
N VAL A 93 -20.26 -0.79 1.99
CA VAL A 93 -20.10 -2.18 2.38
C VAL A 93 -21.38 -2.74 2.97
N ALA A 94 -22.11 -1.99 3.81
CA ALA A 94 -23.40 -2.42 4.32
C ALA A 94 -24.42 -2.64 3.19
N LYS A 95 -24.46 -1.77 2.17
CA LYS A 95 -25.30 -1.97 0.98
C LYS A 95 -24.88 -3.21 0.17
N MET A 96 -23.57 -3.41 -0.02
CA MET A 96 -23.04 -4.61 -0.69
C MET A 96 -23.41 -5.88 0.07
N PHE A 97 -23.34 -5.84 1.41
CA PHE A 97 -23.76 -6.95 2.26
C PHE A 97 -25.24 -7.26 2.09
N LEU A 98 -26.12 -6.25 2.22
CA LEU A 98 -27.56 -6.44 2.07
C LEU A 98 -27.96 -6.96 0.68
N THR A 99 -27.29 -6.48 -0.37
CA THR A 99 -27.53 -6.97 -1.75
C THR A 99 -27.01 -8.40 -1.96
N SER A 100 -25.96 -8.81 -1.24
CA SER A 100 -25.39 -10.17 -1.32
C SER A 100 -26.25 -11.24 -0.63
N LEU A 101 -27.17 -10.87 0.26
CA LEU A 101 -28.00 -11.82 1.01
C LEU A 101 -29.05 -12.55 0.15
N GLY A 102 -29.19 -12.22 -1.14
CA GLY A 102 -30.20 -12.80 -2.02
C GLY A 102 -31.61 -12.32 -1.69
N LYS A 103 -32.50 -12.28 -2.68
CA LYS A 103 -33.94 -11.98 -2.47
C LYS A 103 -34.73 -13.19 -1.98
N GLU A 104 -34.20 -14.39 -2.16
CA GLU A 104 -34.80 -15.65 -1.71
C GLU A 104 -33.75 -16.47 -0.97
N TRP A 105 -34.08 -16.87 0.27
CA TRP A 105 -33.35 -17.89 0.98
C TRP A 105 -33.48 -19.19 0.18
N PRO A 106 -32.39 -19.86 -0.24
CA PRO A 106 -32.56 -21.01 -1.11
C PRO A 106 -33.20 -22.14 -0.29
N LYS A 107 -34.38 -22.58 -0.74
CA LYS A 107 -35.29 -23.46 0.00
C LYS A 107 -34.68 -24.85 0.31
N ASP A 108 -33.55 -25.19 -0.31
CA ASP A 108 -32.84 -26.47 -0.17
C ASP A 108 -31.62 -26.45 0.79
N PHE A 109 -31.36 -25.35 1.51
CA PHE A 109 -30.24 -25.31 2.49
C PHE A 109 -30.50 -26.12 3.78
N GLY A 110 -31.71 -26.63 3.99
CA GLY A 110 -32.09 -27.31 5.24
C GLY A 110 -31.47 -28.70 5.47
N ASN A 111 -31.03 -29.39 4.40
CA ASN A 111 -30.70 -30.82 4.50
C ASN A 111 -29.26 -31.22 4.13
N LYS A 112 -28.39 -30.27 3.74
CA LYS A 112 -26.97 -30.58 3.48
C LYS A 112 -26.11 -30.06 4.63
N ARG A 113 -25.41 -30.99 5.29
CA ARG A 113 -24.38 -30.64 6.28
C ARG A 113 -23.37 -29.71 5.62
N ARG A 114 -23.23 -28.49 6.17
CA ARG A 114 -22.20 -27.56 5.72
C ARG A 114 -20.83 -28.18 5.98
N SER A 115 -19.94 -27.99 5.03
CA SER A 115 -18.53 -28.33 5.20
C SER A 115 -17.85 -27.39 6.21
N ASP A 116 -16.78 -27.86 6.84
CA ASP A 116 -16.03 -27.05 7.81
C ASP A 116 -15.54 -25.72 7.18
N ILE A 117 -15.21 -25.70 5.89
CA ILE A 117 -14.79 -24.47 5.20
C ILE A 117 -15.95 -23.46 5.05
N GLU A 118 -17.17 -23.93 4.83
CA GLU A 118 -18.37 -23.07 4.79
C GLU A 118 -18.67 -22.49 6.17
N GLU A 119 -18.52 -23.30 7.21
CA GLU A 119 -18.82 -22.92 8.59
C GLU A 119 -17.78 -21.97 9.18
N PHE A 120 -16.49 -22.25 9.01
CA PHE A 120 -15.42 -21.49 9.68
C PHE A 120 -14.79 -20.40 8.81
N VAL A 121 -14.68 -20.60 7.49
CA VAL A 121 -13.95 -19.69 6.60
C VAL A 121 -14.89 -18.80 5.81
N TRP A 122 -15.86 -19.37 5.09
CA TRP A 122 -16.70 -18.61 4.18
C TRP A 122 -17.84 -17.85 4.88
N SER A 123 -18.30 -18.32 6.04
CA SER A 123 -19.25 -17.59 6.89
C SER A 123 -18.76 -16.17 7.24
N ASN A 124 -17.44 -16.03 7.41
CA ASN A 124 -16.72 -14.81 7.71
C ASN A 124 -16.30 -14.02 6.46
N HIS A 125 -16.45 -14.59 5.26
CA HIS A 125 -16.06 -13.94 4.02
C HIS A 125 -17.12 -12.91 3.58
N ARG A 126 -17.03 -11.70 4.14
CA ARG A 126 -17.95 -10.59 3.87
C ARG A 126 -17.23 -9.42 3.19
N PRO A 127 -17.93 -8.62 2.37
CA PRO A 127 -17.36 -7.38 1.86
C PRO A 127 -16.96 -6.48 3.05
N TRP A 128 -15.81 -5.83 2.93
CA TRP A 128 -15.20 -5.00 3.98
C TRP A 128 -14.52 -3.76 3.40
N ILE A 129 -14.30 -3.75 2.08
CA ILE A 129 -13.95 -2.61 1.24
C ILE A 129 -14.68 -2.77 -0.12
N PRO A 130 -15.01 -1.69 -0.83
CA PRO A 130 -15.50 -1.78 -2.19
C PRO A 130 -14.38 -2.27 -3.11
N ARG A 131 -14.69 -3.25 -3.96
CA ARG A 131 -13.75 -3.77 -4.97
C ARG A 131 -14.36 -3.64 -6.37
N PRO A 132 -13.54 -3.35 -7.41
CA PRO A 132 -12.10 -3.14 -7.32
C PRO A 132 -11.74 -1.77 -6.74
N LEU A 133 -10.64 -1.72 -5.98
CA LEU A 133 -10.11 -0.51 -5.36
C LEU A 133 -8.79 -0.12 -6.03
N LEU A 134 -8.67 1.15 -6.46
CA LEU A 134 -7.39 1.74 -6.84
C LEU A 134 -6.79 2.45 -5.64
N SER A 135 -5.55 2.12 -5.26
CA SER A 135 -4.79 2.97 -4.37
C SER A 135 -3.99 3.99 -5.17
N MET A 136 -4.08 5.26 -4.77
CA MET A 136 -3.34 6.35 -5.39
C MET A 136 -2.54 7.08 -4.32
N HIS A 137 -1.22 7.17 -4.49
CA HIS A 137 -0.36 7.94 -3.61
C HIS A 137 0.23 9.15 -4.33
N VAL A 138 -0.24 10.33 -3.96
CA VAL A 138 0.15 11.61 -4.56
C VAL A 138 1.07 12.33 -3.59
N ARG A 139 2.36 12.38 -3.92
CA ARG A 139 3.40 13.07 -3.14
C ARG A 139 3.72 14.42 -3.78
N MET A 140 3.46 15.50 -3.06
CA MET A 140 3.63 16.91 -3.45
C MET A 140 4.28 17.71 -2.30
N GLY A 141 4.95 18.82 -2.59
CA GLY A 141 5.57 19.67 -1.57
C GLY A 141 7.10 19.69 -1.65
N ASP A 142 7.79 19.62 -0.49
CA ASP A 142 9.27 19.73 -0.33
C ASP A 142 10.10 18.72 -1.15
N LYS A 143 9.44 17.74 -1.74
CA LYS A 143 10.03 16.66 -2.51
C LYS A 143 10.32 17.00 -3.97
N ALA A 144 10.39 18.29 -4.32
CA ALA A 144 10.88 18.75 -5.62
C ALA A 144 12.41 18.61 -5.77
N CYS A 145 13.17 18.76 -4.67
CA CYS A 145 14.60 18.40 -4.61
C CYS A 145 14.81 16.88 -4.77
N GLU A 146 13.75 16.15 -4.40
CA GLU A 146 13.38 14.76 -4.62
C GLU A 146 13.45 14.20 -6.04
N MET A 147 12.40 14.54 -6.76
CA MET A 147 11.95 13.91 -7.98
C MET A 147 11.16 14.96 -8.75
N LYS A 148 10.87 14.68 -10.02
CA LYS A 148 9.86 15.47 -10.73
C LYS A 148 8.53 15.29 -10.00
N VAL A 149 8.07 16.37 -9.35
CA VAL A 149 6.72 16.47 -8.81
C VAL A 149 5.78 16.56 -10.00
N VAL A 150 4.78 15.69 -10.01
CA VAL A 150 3.75 15.66 -11.05
C VAL A 150 2.45 16.09 -10.40
N GLU A 151 1.68 16.90 -11.10
CA GLU A 151 0.38 17.37 -10.64
C GLU A 151 -0.63 16.21 -10.54
N PHE A 152 -1.71 16.42 -9.79
CA PHE A 152 -2.72 15.39 -9.49
C PHE A 152 -3.36 14.82 -10.77
N GLU A 153 -3.53 15.67 -11.76
CA GLU A 153 -4.02 15.42 -13.10
C GLU A 153 -3.22 14.30 -13.80
N GLY A 154 -1.89 14.26 -13.60
CA GLY A 154 -1.05 13.19 -14.14
C GLY A 154 -1.35 11.82 -13.54
N TYR A 155 -1.68 11.77 -12.25
CA TYR A 155 -2.10 10.53 -11.58
C TYR A 155 -3.49 10.10 -12.06
N MET A 156 -4.40 11.05 -12.24
CA MET A 156 -5.75 10.79 -12.76
C MET A 156 -5.71 10.28 -14.20
N HIS A 157 -4.81 10.78 -15.04
CA HIS A 157 -4.61 10.24 -16.39
C HIS A 157 -4.25 8.74 -16.37
N LEU A 158 -3.37 8.32 -15.45
CA LEU A 158 -3.05 6.90 -15.27
C LEU A 158 -4.23 6.10 -14.71
N ALA A 159 -4.98 6.67 -13.77
CA ALA A 159 -6.19 6.03 -13.23
C ALA A 159 -7.25 5.80 -14.32
N GLU A 160 -7.45 6.77 -15.23
CA GLU A 160 -8.37 6.63 -16.36
C GLU A 160 -7.92 5.53 -17.33
N ARG A 161 -6.62 5.41 -17.60
CA ARG A 161 -6.09 4.31 -18.42
C ARG A 161 -6.39 2.93 -17.81
N ILE A 162 -6.30 2.80 -16.48
CA ILE A 162 -6.71 1.56 -15.80
C ILE A 162 -8.22 1.35 -15.97
N ARG A 163 -9.03 2.40 -15.74
CA ARG A 163 -10.49 2.33 -15.84
C ARG A 163 -11.00 2.01 -17.25
N GLN A 164 -10.29 2.42 -18.30
CA GLN A 164 -10.58 2.02 -19.68
C GLN A 164 -10.53 0.48 -19.85
N ARG A 165 -9.64 -0.21 -19.13
CA ARG A 165 -9.59 -1.68 -19.11
C ARG A 165 -10.49 -2.31 -18.06
N PHE A 166 -10.76 -1.61 -16.97
CA PHE A 166 -11.62 -2.07 -15.87
C PHE A 166 -12.73 -1.05 -15.58
N PRO A 167 -13.79 -0.98 -16.39
CA PRO A 167 -14.84 0.05 -16.27
C PRO A 167 -15.59 0.05 -14.95
N GLN A 168 -15.58 -1.08 -14.22
CA GLN A 168 -16.15 -1.23 -12.89
C GLN A 168 -15.32 -0.55 -11.79
N LEU A 169 -14.08 -0.13 -12.09
CA LEU A 169 -13.23 0.61 -11.16
C LEU A 169 -13.75 2.04 -10.98
N LYS A 170 -14.38 2.28 -9.84
CA LYS A 170 -14.95 3.59 -9.48
C LYS A 170 -14.37 4.17 -8.20
N SER A 171 -13.67 3.37 -7.40
CA SER A 171 -13.25 3.73 -6.05
C SER A 171 -11.73 3.92 -5.97
N VAL A 172 -11.31 5.04 -5.37
CA VAL A 172 -9.90 5.39 -5.15
C VAL A 172 -9.63 5.59 -3.66
N TRP A 173 -8.67 4.85 -3.12
CA TRP A 173 -8.04 5.19 -1.85
C TRP A 173 -6.89 6.16 -2.08
N LEU A 174 -7.10 7.43 -1.78
CA LEU A 174 -6.18 8.53 -2.02
C LEU A 174 -5.34 8.82 -0.77
N SER A 175 -4.03 8.65 -0.90
CA SER A 175 -3.04 8.99 0.12
C SER A 175 -2.22 10.20 -0.34
N THR A 176 -2.28 11.27 0.45
CA THR A 176 -1.56 12.53 0.19
C THR A 176 -1.51 13.36 1.46
N GLU A 177 -0.40 14.08 1.62
CA GLU A 177 -0.15 15.09 2.64
C GLU A 177 -0.77 16.45 2.29
N MET A 178 -1.11 16.72 1.03
CA MET A 178 -1.52 18.04 0.55
C MET A 178 -3.04 18.21 0.50
N GLN A 179 -3.54 19.30 1.08
CA GLN A 179 -4.97 19.63 1.05
C GLN A 179 -5.45 19.98 -0.37
N GLU A 180 -4.59 20.57 -1.19
CA GLU A 180 -4.90 20.91 -2.58
C GLU A 180 -5.34 19.68 -3.39
N VAL A 181 -4.66 18.55 -3.21
CA VAL A 181 -4.98 17.29 -3.90
C VAL A 181 -6.38 16.80 -3.51
N ILE A 182 -6.75 16.92 -2.24
CA ILE A 182 -8.11 16.59 -1.78
C ILE A 182 -9.14 17.51 -2.42
N ASN A 183 -8.86 18.81 -2.50
CA ASN A 183 -9.77 19.76 -3.13
C ASN A 183 -9.96 19.46 -4.62
N LYS A 184 -8.86 19.19 -5.35
CA LYS A 184 -8.90 18.79 -6.77
C LYS A 184 -9.65 17.48 -6.98
N SER A 185 -9.54 16.51 -6.07
CA SER A 185 -10.26 15.23 -6.19
C SER A 185 -11.79 15.40 -6.27
N LYS A 186 -12.34 16.45 -5.65
CA LYS A 186 -13.79 16.75 -5.69
C LYS A 186 -14.29 17.15 -7.08
N LEU A 187 -13.40 17.57 -7.97
CA LEU A 187 -13.73 17.92 -9.36
C LEU A 187 -13.98 16.67 -10.23
N TYR A 188 -13.51 15.49 -9.80
CA TYR A 188 -13.63 14.23 -10.51
C TYR A 188 -14.85 13.44 -10.03
N THR A 189 -16.05 13.95 -10.33
CA THR A 189 -17.35 13.43 -9.84
C THR A 189 -17.67 11.99 -10.28
N ASN A 190 -17.01 11.49 -11.32
CA ASN A 190 -17.15 10.11 -11.81
C ASN A 190 -16.35 9.09 -10.99
N TRP A 191 -15.67 9.52 -9.92
CA TRP A 191 -14.88 8.69 -9.03
C TRP A 191 -15.30 8.90 -7.58
N ASN A 192 -15.27 7.80 -6.81
CA ASN A 192 -15.47 7.82 -5.37
C ASN A 192 -14.09 7.86 -4.70
N PHE A 193 -13.70 9.04 -4.18
CA PHE A 193 -12.45 9.19 -3.44
C PHE A 193 -12.67 8.96 -1.95
N TYR A 194 -11.82 8.10 -1.40
CA TYR A 194 -11.72 7.81 0.03
C TYR A 194 -10.33 8.17 0.50
N TYR A 195 -10.25 8.80 1.67
CA TYR A 195 -8.98 9.21 2.24
C TYR A 195 -9.13 9.35 3.76
N THR A 196 -8.00 9.35 4.45
CA THR A 196 -7.97 9.49 5.90
C THR A 196 -8.41 10.88 6.35
N ASN A 197 -9.19 10.98 7.44
CA ASN A 197 -9.61 12.26 8.00
C ASN A 197 -8.51 12.85 8.90
N VAL A 198 -7.52 13.46 8.27
CA VAL A 198 -6.37 14.11 8.93
C VAL A 198 -6.21 15.53 8.41
N THR A 199 -5.78 16.44 9.27
CA THR A 199 -5.35 17.78 8.84
C THR A 199 -4.21 17.63 7.85
N ARG A 200 -4.28 18.32 6.71
CA ARG A 200 -3.30 18.25 5.63
C ARG A 200 -2.54 19.55 5.50
N GLN A 201 -1.39 19.48 4.86
CA GLN A 201 -0.57 20.64 4.56
C GLN A 201 -1.30 21.58 3.62
N VAL A 202 -1.11 22.87 3.89
CA VAL A 202 -1.50 23.98 3.03
C VAL A 202 -0.24 24.83 2.82
N GLY A 203 0.05 25.18 1.58
CA GLY A 203 1.26 25.94 1.24
C GLY A 203 2.53 25.08 1.25
N ASN A 204 3.62 25.63 1.78
CA ASN A 204 4.99 25.11 1.65
C ASN A 204 5.61 24.66 2.99
N ALA A 205 4.78 24.29 3.97
CA ALA A 205 5.26 23.77 5.25
C ALA A 205 6.17 22.55 5.03
N THR A 206 7.22 22.42 5.83
CA THR A 206 8.09 21.23 5.75
C THR A 206 7.37 20.01 6.28
N MET A 207 7.70 18.82 5.77
CA MET A 207 7.13 17.56 6.29
C MET A 207 7.34 17.40 7.79
N ALA A 208 8.50 17.80 8.31
CA ALA A 208 8.81 17.71 9.74
C ALA A 208 7.90 18.61 10.59
N ALA A 209 7.67 19.86 10.16
CA ALA A 209 6.76 20.77 10.86
C ALA A 209 5.31 20.26 10.80
N TYR A 210 4.91 19.74 9.64
CA TYR A 210 3.60 19.12 9.48
C TYR A 210 3.40 17.91 10.41
N GLU A 211 4.33 16.96 10.42
CA GLU A 211 4.24 15.77 11.26
C GLU A 211 4.25 16.13 12.75
N ALA A 212 5.04 17.12 13.14
CA ALA A 212 5.04 17.65 14.50
C ALA A 212 3.66 18.24 14.88
N SER A 213 3.01 18.98 13.98
CA SER A 213 1.69 19.59 14.20
C SER A 213 0.57 18.56 14.44
N LEU A 214 0.69 17.37 13.84
CA LEU A 214 -0.29 16.29 14.00
C LEU A 214 -0.15 15.53 15.34
N GLY A 215 1.05 15.59 15.92
CA GLY A 215 1.44 14.74 17.04
C GLY A 215 1.80 13.30 16.63
N ARG A 216 2.56 12.62 17.50
CA ARG A 216 3.19 11.31 17.22
C ARG A 216 2.20 10.22 16.82
N LYS A 217 1.07 10.11 17.53
CA LYS A 217 0.08 9.05 17.29
C LYS A 217 -0.56 9.19 15.91
N THR A 218 -1.00 10.39 15.56
CA THR A 218 -1.64 10.71 14.28
C THR A 218 -0.68 10.55 13.11
N SER A 219 0.53 11.12 13.23
CA SER A 219 1.59 11.02 12.21
C SER A 219 2.10 9.59 12.01
N THR A 220 1.88 8.67 12.95
CA THR A 220 2.23 7.25 12.80
C THR A 220 1.07 6.41 12.26
N ASN A 221 -0.13 6.54 12.85
CA ASN A 221 -1.26 5.66 12.56
C ASN A 221 -1.82 5.87 11.14
N TYR A 222 -1.93 7.11 10.69
CA TYR A 222 -2.54 7.39 9.38
C TYR A 222 -1.69 6.91 8.20
N PRO A 223 -0.37 7.13 8.18
CA PRO A 223 0.49 6.48 7.21
C PRO A 223 0.37 4.95 7.25
N LEU A 224 0.28 4.34 8.44
CA LEU A 224 0.13 2.90 8.56
C LEU A 224 -1.17 2.37 7.95
N VAL A 225 -2.28 3.07 8.16
CA VAL A 225 -3.57 2.78 7.50
C VAL A 225 -3.43 2.92 5.99
N ASN A 226 -2.85 4.03 5.51
CA ASN A 226 -2.64 4.26 4.08
C ASN A 226 -1.77 3.18 3.44
N PHE A 227 -0.73 2.74 4.15
CA PHE A 227 0.19 1.69 3.72
C PHE A 227 -0.52 0.35 3.51
N LEU A 228 -1.31 -0.07 4.51
CA LEU A 228 -2.02 -1.34 4.47
C LEU A 228 -3.18 -1.32 3.45
N MET A 229 -3.91 -0.21 3.36
CA MET A 229 -4.94 -0.02 2.33
C MET A 229 -4.34 -0.11 0.92
N ALA A 230 -3.17 0.49 0.70
CA ALA A 230 -2.49 0.43 -0.58
C ALA A 230 -1.95 -0.98 -0.91
N ALA A 231 -1.47 -1.71 0.09
CA ALA A 231 -1.02 -3.08 -0.07
C ALA A 231 -2.16 -4.03 -0.47
N GLU A 232 -3.38 -3.79 0.02
CA GLU A 232 -4.55 -4.66 -0.25
C GLU A 232 -5.40 -4.26 -1.46
N ALA A 233 -5.22 -3.03 -1.96
CA ALA A 233 -5.91 -2.51 -3.14
C ALA A 233 -5.65 -3.37 -4.39
N ASP A 234 -6.58 -3.33 -5.34
CA ASP A 234 -6.46 -4.10 -6.58
C ASP A 234 -5.42 -3.47 -7.51
N PHE A 235 -5.47 -2.15 -7.69
CA PHE A 235 -4.53 -1.41 -8.54
C PHE A 235 -3.72 -0.39 -7.74
N PHE A 236 -2.60 0.07 -8.29
CA PHE A 236 -1.76 1.10 -7.66
C PHE A 236 -1.21 2.11 -8.67
N VAL A 237 -1.38 3.39 -8.35
CA VAL A 237 -0.74 4.53 -9.04
C VAL A 237 0.05 5.36 -8.04
N GLY A 238 1.27 5.76 -8.40
CA GLY A 238 2.15 6.49 -7.50
C GLY A 238 3.45 6.96 -8.15
N ALA A 239 4.24 7.77 -7.45
CA ALA A 239 5.55 8.23 -7.93
C ALA A 239 6.69 7.27 -7.53
N LEU A 240 7.43 6.75 -8.50
CA LEU A 240 8.53 5.80 -8.27
C LEU A 240 9.66 6.39 -7.45
N GLY A 241 9.93 7.70 -7.58
CA GLY A 241 10.92 8.39 -6.75
C GLY A 241 10.56 8.41 -5.26
N SER A 242 9.32 8.04 -4.89
CA SER A 242 8.91 8.01 -3.49
C SER A 242 9.28 6.70 -2.83
N THR A 243 10.16 6.78 -1.82
CA THR A 243 10.42 5.66 -0.88
C THR A 243 9.13 5.03 -0.36
N TRP A 244 8.09 5.83 -0.15
CA TRP A 244 6.78 5.32 0.28
C TRP A 244 6.13 4.39 -0.75
N CYS A 245 6.12 4.79 -2.03
CA CYS A 245 5.61 3.95 -3.13
C CYS A 245 6.44 2.68 -3.31
N PHE A 246 7.75 2.75 -3.10
CA PHE A 246 8.64 1.59 -3.12
C PHE A 246 8.28 0.56 -2.03
N LEU A 247 8.00 1.01 -0.81
CA LEU A 247 7.59 0.12 0.29
C LEU A 247 6.23 -0.54 -0.02
N ILE A 248 5.28 0.25 -0.53
CA ILE A 248 3.94 -0.24 -0.91
C ILE A 248 4.05 -1.30 -2.00
N ASP A 249 4.78 -1.00 -3.08
CA ASP A 249 4.97 -1.93 -4.19
C ASP A 249 5.65 -3.23 -3.74
N GLY A 250 6.65 -3.14 -2.86
CA GLY A 250 7.27 -4.31 -2.23
C GLY A 250 6.26 -5.17 -1.44
N MET A 251 5.38 -4.54 -0.66
CA MET A 251 4.32 -5.25 0.07
C MET A 251 3.27 -5.86 -0.85
N ARG A 252 2.90 -5.18 -1.93
CA ARG A 252 2.00 -5.70 -2.96
C ARG A 252 2.58 -6.92 -3.65
N ASN A 253 3.85 -6.86 -4.04
CA ASN A 253 4.55 -7.96 -4.68
C ASN A 253 4.61 -9.21 -3.78
N THR A 254 4.96 -9.03 -2.50
CA THR A 254 4.96 -10.13 -1.52
C THR A 254 3.56 -10.57 -1.07
N GLY A 255 2.52 -9.81 -1.42
CA GLY A 255 1.11 -10.09 -1.14
C GLY A 255 0.34 -10.72 -2.29
N GLY A 256 1.03 -11.22 -3.32
CA GLY A 256 0.37 -11.85 -4.48
C GLY A 256 -0.19 -10.86 -5.50
N LYS A 257 0.16 -9.57 -5.39
CA LYS A 257 -0.24 -8.52 -6.33
C LYS A 257 0.86 -8.15 -7.33
N VAL A 258 1.84 -9.04 -7.55
CA VAL A 258 2.93 -8.84 -8.52
C VAL A 258 2.38 -8.52 -9.91
N MET A 259 1.36 -9.25 -10.35
CA MET A 259 0.79 -9.08 -11.69
C MET A 259 -0.26 -7.98 -11.80
N ALA A 260 -0.54 -7.27 -10.70
CA ALA A 260 -1.59 -6.24 -10.67
C ALA A 260 -1.13 -4.90 -11.27
N GLY A 261 0.15 -4.76 -11.61
CA GLY A 261 0.70 -3.56 -12.21
C GLY A 261 0.97 -2.44 -11.21
N TYR A 262 1.99 -1.63 -11.53
CA TYR A 262 2.24 -0.35 -10.89
C TYR A 262 2.45 0.70 -11.98
N LEU A 263 1.47 1.59 -12.17
CA LEU A 263 1.60 2.71 -13.10
C LEU A 263 2.22 3.91 -12.38
N SER A 264 3.31 4.44 -12.92
CA SER A 264 4.02 5.56 -12.32
C SER A 264 4.04 6.82 -13.19
N VAL A 265 3.88 7.96 -12.51
CA VAL A 265 3.94 9.29 -13.10
C VAL A 265 5.38 9.77 -13.35
N ASN A 266 6.39 9.15 -12.73
CA ASN A 266 7.78 9.55 -12.88
C ASN A 266 8.73 8.35 -12.83
N LYS A 267 9.99 8.61 -13.16
CA LYS A 267 11.09 7.66 -12.95
C LYS A 267 11.61 7.77 -11.51
N ASP A 268 12.16 6.69 -10.98
CA ASP A 268 12.88 6.67 -9.71
C ASP A 268 14.15 7.54 -9.79
N ARG A 269 14.66 8.01 -8.66
CA ARG A 269 15.95 8.73 -8.55
C ARG A 269 17.15 7.86 -8.94
N PHE A 270 17.00 6.54 -8.87
CA PHE A 270 18.09 5.58 -9.08
C PHE A 270 18.05 4.85 -10.41
N TRP A 271 17.33 5.40 -11.41
CA TRP A 271 17.50 4.96 -12.80
C TRP A 271 18.96 5.11 -13.24
#